data_AF-A7ST33-F1
#
_entry.id   AF-A7ST33-F1
#
_cell.length_a   1.000
_cell.length_b   1.000
_cell.length_c   1.000
_cell.angle_alpha   90.00
_cell.angle_beta   90.00
_cell.angle_gamma   90.00
#
_symmetry.space_group_name_H-M   'P 1'
#
loop_
_entity.id
_entity.type
_entity.pdbx_description
1 polymer ?
#
loop_
_entity_poly.entity_id
_entity_poly.type
_entity_poly.pdbx_seq_one_letter_code
_entity_poly.pdbx_strand_id
1 'polypeptide(L)'
;MSTFIHTLLVAVAFTAFLKTSSGKDKITAFLKKISGKDKICTYNGIEYGDKAMVDKGDPCLECYCRKGTISCSKTICVDQEGCASLVDDGACCPRCECRDSAGNLHQKENKWQNVVDNTCYDCKCGKDMTARCKKTKQKCEPCKAGQTEVFFKNRSCPACRERLVPSGHVDPPMKFKSWKEVDEYVKLKKGGKSKISG
;
A
#
# COMPACT_ATOMS: atom_id res chain seq x y z
N MET A 1 -77.79 -2.95 2.17
CA MET A 1 -77.71 -4.11 1.25
C MET A 1 -76.82 -3.86 0.03
N SER A 2 -76.92 -2.70 -0.64
CA SER A 2 -76.15 -2.41 -1.86
C SER A 2 -74.61 -2.49 -1.71
N THR A 3 -74.06 -2.00 -0.59
CA THR A 3 -72.60 -2.00 -0.34
C THR A 3 -72.00 -3.40 -0.19
N PHE A 4 -72.74 -4.32 0.42
CA PHE A 4 -72.31 -5.72 0.62
C PHE A 4 -72.21 -6.49 -0.70
N ILE A 5 -73.09 -6.21 -1.65
CA ILE A 5 -73.09 -6.83 -2.97
C ILE A 5 -71.89 -6.34 -3.79
N HIS A 6 -71.57 -5.05 -3.69
CA HIS A 6 -70.41 -4.45 -4.35
C HIS A 6 -69.09 -5.05 -3.83
N THR A 7 -68.93 -5.18 -2.50
CA THR A 7 -67.71 -5.79 -1.93
C THR A 7 -67.56 -7.25 -2.31
N LEU A 8 -68.65 -8.03 -2.35
CA LEU A 8 -68.61 -9.43 -2.80
C LEU A 8 -68.19 -9.55 -4.28
N LEU A 9 -68.74 -8.71 -5.17
CA LEU A 9 -68.38 -8.73 -6.60
C LEU A 9 -66.91 -8.37 -6.82
N VAL A 10 -66.40 -7.37 -6.10
CA VAL A 10 -64.97 -6.99 -6.17
C VAL A 10 -64.09 -8.14 -5.67
N ALA A 11 -64.47 -8.82 -4.58
CA ALA A 11 -63.71 -9.96 -4.05
C ALA A 11 -63.68 -11.15 -5.02
N VAL A 12 -64.80 -11.47 -5.67
CA VAL A 12 -64.87 -12.56 -6.68
C VAL A 12 -64.04 -12.21 -7.91
N ALA A 13 -64.09 -10.97 -8.39
CA ALA A 13 -63.28 -10.53 -9.52
C ALA A 13 -61.77 -10.58 -9.21
N PHE A 14 -61.38 -10.16 -8.01
CA PHE A 14 -59.99 -10.20 -7.56
C PHE A 14 -59.47 -11.63 -7.42
N THR A 15 -60.24 -12.51 -6.79
CA THR A 15 -59.86 -13.94 -6.65
C THR A 15 -59.79 -14.64 -8.01
N ALA A 16 -60.68 -14.34 -8.95
CA ALA A 16 -60.62 -14.85 -10.31
C ALA A 16 -59.35 -14.36 -11.03
N PHE A 17 -59.01 -13.07 -10.89
CA PHE A 17 -57.79 -12.49 -11.46
C PHE A 17 -56.52 -13.17 -10.93
N LEU A 18 -56.42 -13.39 -9.61
CA LEU A 18 -55.30 -14.11 -8.97
C LEU A 18 -55.16 -15.57 -9.45
N LYS A 19 -56.25 -16.19 -9.89
CA LYS A 19 -56.25 -17.58 -10.35
C LYS A 19 -55.73 -17.73 -11.78
N THR A 20 -55.72 -16.65 -12.57
CA THR A 20 -55.15 -16.64 -13.92
C THR A 20 -53.61 -16.60 -13.89
N SER A 21 -52.96 -17.28 -14.84
CA SER A 21 -51.49 -17.22 -15.01
C SER A 21 -51.02 -15.78 -15.15
N SER A 22 -51.68 -15.00 -16.01
CA SER A 22 -51.36 -13.60 -16.26
C SER A 22 -51.46 -12.71 -15.01
N GLY A 23 -52.45 -12.95 -14.13
CA GLY A 23 -52.59 -12.22 -12.87
C GLY A 23 -51.45 -12.50 -11.90
N LYS A 24 -51.01 -13.76 -11.78
CA LYS A 24 -49.86 -14.16 -10.96
C LYS A 24 -48.55 -13.59 -11.50
N ASP A 25 -48.34 -13.61 -12.81
CA ASP A 25 -47.14 -13.08 -13.46
C ASP A 25 -47.01 -11.57 -13.26
N LYS A 26 -48.12 -10.83 -13.41
CA LYS A 26 -48.17 -9.37 -13.17
C LYS A 26 -47.87 -9.00 -11.72
N ILE A 27 -48.41 -9.75 -10.77
CA ILE A 27 -48.15 -9.53 -9.34
C ILE A 27 -46.70 -9.88 -9.00
N THR A 28 -46.15 -10.96 -9.54
CA THR A 28 -44.75 -11.35 -9.34
C THR A 28 -43.79 -10.30 -9.92
N ALA A 29 -44.08 -9.79 -11.12
CA ALA A 29 -43.31 -8.70 -11.73
C ALA A 29 -43.41 -7.38 -10.93
N PHE A 30 -44.59 -7.05 -10.41
CA PHE A 30 -44.81 -5.88 -9.56
C PHE A 30 -44.09 -6.00 -8.20
N LEU A 31 -44.16 -7.17 -7.55
CA LEU A 31 -43.45 -7.44 -6.31
C LEU A 31 -41.93 -7.45 -6.51
N LYS A 32 -41.44 -7.99 -7.63
CA LYS A 32 -40.01 -7.92 -8.00
C LYS A 32 -39.53 -6.48 -8.09
N LYS A 33 -40.35 -5.61 -8.71
CA LYS A 33 -40.11 -4.17 -8.84
C LYS A 33 -40.11 -3.41 -7.50
N ILE A 34 -40.85 -3.89 -6.49
CA ILE A 34 -40.85 -3.32 -5.14
C ILE A 34 -39.70 -3.86 -4.28
N SER A 35 -39.28 -5.11 -4.49
CA SER A 35 -38.34 -5.80 -3.59
C SER A 35 -36.89 -5.34 -3.66
N GLY A 36 -36.51 -4.50 -4.64
CA GLY A 36 -35.15 -3.96 -4.77
C GLY A 36 -34.04 -5.01 -5.03
N LYS A 37 -34.39 -6.30 -5.11
CA LYS A 37 -33.46 -7.43 -5.30
C LYS A 37 -32.67 -7.35 -6.60
N ASP A 38 -33.15 -6.59 -7.57
CA ASP A 38 -32.48 -6.36 -8.86
C ASP A 38 -31.19 -5.51 -8.73
N LYS A 39 -30.89 -5.00 -7.53
CA LYS A 39 -29.66 -4.25 -7.23
C LYS A 39 -28.69 -5.00 -6.34
N ILE A 40 -29.05 -6.19 -5.87
CA ILE A 40 -28.25 -6.99 -4.95
C ILE A 40 -27.59 -8.12 -5.73
N CYS A 41 -26.29 -8.31 -5.53
CA CYS A 41 -25.54 -9.44 -6.06
C CYS A 41 -25.30 -10.45 -4.95
N THR A 42 -25.31 -11.74 -5.25
CA THR A 42 -24.91 -12.79 -4.29
C THR A 42 -23.62 -13.44 -4.75
N TYR A 43 -22.62 -13.49 -3.87
CA TYR A 43 -21.35 -14.18 -4.11
C TYR A 43 -20.90 -14.91 -2.84
N ASN A 44 -20.58 -16.20 -2.97
CA ASN A 44 -20.21 -17.08 -1.84
C ASN A 44 -21.20 -17.03 -0.66
N GLY A 45 -22.50 -16.88 -0.95
CA GLY A 45 -23.55 -16.78 0.07
C GLY A 45 -23.67 -15.41 0.74
N ILE A 46 -22.86 -14.42 0.35
CA ILE A 46 -22.89 -13.05 0.85
C ILE A 46 -23.64 -12.17 -0.15
N GLU A 47 -24.52 -11.30 0.35
CA GLU A 47 -25.23 -10.30 -0.45
C GLU A 47 -24.45 -8.98 -0.50
N TYR A 48 -24.27 -8.45 -1.70
CA TYR A 48 -23.56 -7.20 -2.00
C TYR A 48 -24.53 -6.20 -2.61
N GLY A 49 -24.59 -5.00 -2.03
CA GLY A 49 -25.39 -3.90 -2.58
C GLY A 49 -24.82 -3.37 -3.90
N ASP A 50 -25.63 -2.59 -4.63
CA ASP A 50 -25.18 -1.94 -5.86
C ASP A 50 -23.92 -1.10 -5.61
N LYS A 51 -22.94 -1.23 -6.51
CA LYS A 51 -21.60 -0.66 -6.48
C LYS A 51 -20.67 -1.17 -5.38
N ALA A 52 -21.09 -2.14 -4.56
CA ALA A 52 -20.19 -2.73 -3.57
C ALA A 52 -19.06 -3.50 -4.26
N MET A 53 -17.85 -3.39 -3.72
CA MET A 53 -16.71 -4.20 -4.14
C MET A 53 -16.92 -5.64 -3.69
N VAL A 54 -16.62 -6.59 -4.56
CA VAL A 54 -16.72 -8.02 -4.30
C VAL A 54 -15.33 -8.61 -4.36
N ASP A 55 -14.77 -8.97 -3.21
CA ASP A 55 -13.48 -9.64 -3.17
C ASP A 55 -13.62 -11.09 -3.66
N LYS A 56 -12.88 -11.43 -4.71
CA LYS A 56 -12.84 -12.79 -5.28
C LYS A 56 -11.55 -13.55 -4.93
N GLY A 57 -10.65 -12.94 -4.16
CA GLY A 57 -9.36 -13.51 -3.76
C GLY A 57 -8.27 -13.46 -4.82
N ASP A 58 -8.56 -12.97 -6.03
CA ASP A 58 -7.55 -12.70 -7.06
C ASP A 58 -7.18 -11.21 -7.01
N PRO A 59 -5.93 -10.85 -6.65
CA PRO A 59 -5.50 -9.45 -6.56
C PRO A 59 -5.53 -8.72 -7.91
N CYS A 60 -5.58 -9.46 -9.02
CA CYS A 60 -5.74 -8.90 -10.37
C CYS A 60 -7.19 -8.67 -10.79
N LEU A 61 -8.17 -9.06 -9.98
CA LEU A 61 -9.58 -8.83 -10.27
C LEU A 61 -10.14 -7.73 -9.40
N GLU A 62 -10.66 -6.70 -10.05
CA GLU A 62 -11.45 -5.67 -9.41
C GLU A 62 -12.92 -5.88 -9.78
N CYS A 63 -13.69 -6.44 -8.85
CA CYS A 63 -15.08 -6.80 -9.08
C CYS A 63 -16.03 -5.89 -8.30
N TYR A 64 -17.13 -5.50 -8.94
CA TYR A 64 -18.18 -4.69 -8.35
C TYR A 64 -19.55 -5.28 -8.65
N CYS A 65 -20.45 -5.21 -7.67
CA CYS A 65 -21.87 -5.43 -7.92
C CYS A 65 -22.43 -4.24 -8.71
N ARG A 66 -23.09 -4.49 -9.83
CA ARG A 66 -23.73 -3.46 -10.66
C ARG A 66 -25.08 -3.97 -11.12
N LYS A 67 -26.16 -3.37 -10.63
CA LYS A 67 -27.54 -3.71 -11.02
C LYS A 67 -27.82 -5.21 -10.92
N GLY A 68 -27.45 -5.82 -9.79
CA GLY A 68 -27.68 -7.24 -9.52
C GLY A 68 -26.75 -8.21 -10.26
N THR A 69 -25.75 -7.70 -10.99
CA THR A 69 -24.72 -8.53 -11.66
C THR A 69 -23.33 -8.14 -11.19
N ILE A 70 -22.46 -9.11 -10.96
CA ILE A 70 -21.06 -8.85 -10.62
C ILE A 70 -20.28 -8.62 -11.92
N SER A 71 -19.67 -7.44 -12.04
CA SER A 71 -18.82 -7.05 -13.17
C SER A 71 -17.38 -6.92 -12.68
N CYS A 72 -16.45 -7.58 -13.34
CA CYS A 72 -15.03 -7.60 -12.98
C CYS A 72 -14.17 -7.02 -14.10
N SER A 73 -13.21 -6.19 -13.75
CA SER A 73 -12.08 -5.83 -14.62
C SER A 73 -10.84 -6.60 -14.19
N LYS A 74 -10.13 -7.16 -15.17
CA LYS A 74 -8.87 -7.85 -14.94
C LYS A 74 -7.71 -6.94 -15.29
N THR A 75 -6.81 -6.74 -14.34
CA THR A 75 -5.53 -6.08 -14.58
C THR A 75 -4.60 -7.06 -15.32
N ILE A 76 -4.02 -6.63 -16.43
CA ILE A 76 -3.05 -7.40 -17.21
C ILE A 76 -1.66 -6.85 -16.91
N CYS A 77 -0.78 -7.70 -16.41
CA CYS A 77 0.61 -7.32 -16.12
C CYS A 77 1.42 -7.28 -17.41
N VAL A 78 2.31 -6.29 -17.51
CA VAL A 78 3.23 -6.18 -18.63
C VAL A 78 4.46 -7.04 -18.33
N ASP A 79 4.73 -8.01 -19.21
CA ASP A 79 5.97 -8.78 -19.14
C ASP A 79 7.15 -7.83 -19.37
N GLN A 80 8.00 -7.71 -18.36
CA GLN A 80 9.25 -6.96 -18.48
C GLN A 80 10.39 -7.95 -18.70
N GLU A 81 10.83 -8.11 -19.94
CA GLU A 81 11.96 -8.99 -20.27
C GLU A 81 13.18 -8.71 -19.38
N GLY A 82 13.80 -9.79 -18.91
CA GLY A 82 15.01 -9.74 -18.07
C GLY A 82 14.78 -9.30 -16.63
N CYS A 83 13.53 -9.09 -16.19
CA CYS A 83 13.21 -8.65 -14.84
C CYS A 83 13.26 -9.79 -13.80
N ALA A 84 13.99 -9.59 -12.70
CA ALA A 84 13.80 -10.36 -11.47
C ALA A 84 12.49 -9.87 -10.82
N SER A 85 11.39 -10.49 -11.19
CA SER A 85 10.04 -10.17 -10.73
C SER A 85 9.87 -10.57 -9.26
N LEU A 86 9.67 -9.60 -8.39
CA LEU A 86 9.17 -9.84 -7.03
C LEU A 86 7.67 -9.53 -7.01
N VAL A 87 6.86 -10.51 -6.62
CA VAL A 87 5.43 -10.33 -6.36
C VAL A 87 5.28 -10.13 -4.87
N ASP A 88 4.83 -8.94 -4.45
CA ASP A 88 4.51 -8.69 -3.05
C ASP A 88 3.20 -9.39 -2.69
N ASP A 89 3.02 -9.75 -1.41
CA ASP A 89 1.78 -10.34 -0.93
C ASP A 89 0.58 -9.42 -1.23
N GLY A 90 -0.42 -9.95 -1.93
CA GLY A 90 -1.62 -9.21 -2.33
C GLY A 90 -1.45 -8.27 -3.53
N ALA A 91 -0.26 -8.19 -4.15
CA ALA A 91 -0.07 -7.43 -5.38
C ALA A 91 -0.51 -8.24 -6.62
N CYS A 92 -1.19 -7.58 -7.56
CA CYS A 92 -1.54 -8.20 -8.85
C CYS A 92 -0.30 -8.45 -9.72
N CYS A 93 0.55 -7.42 -9.86
CA CYS A 93 1.65 -7.45 -10.80
C CYS A 93 3.00 -7.45 -10.10
N PRO A 94 3.99 -8.19 -10.65
CA PRO A 94 5.34 -8.16 -10.13
C PRO A 94 5.97 -6.78 -10.28
N ARG A 95 6.82 -6.41 -9.32
CA ARG A 95 7.71 -5.26 -9.43
C ARG A 95 9.07 -5.69 -9.97
N CYS A 96 9.69 -4.79 -10.73
CA CYS A 96 11.01 -5.01 -11.30
C CYS A 96 12.07 -4.25 -10.54
N GLU A 97 13.08 -4.96 -10.04
CA GLU A 97 14.11 -4.39 -9.18
C GLU A 97 15.55 -4.56 -9.71
N CYS A 98 16.17 -3.41 -9.90
CA CYS A 98 17.58 -3.10 -9.80
C CYS A 98 18.41 -3.68 -8.67
N ARG A 99 19.63 -4.19 -8.90
CA ARG A 99 20.66 -4.20 -7.85
C ARG A 99 21.74 -3.14 -8.11
N ASP A 100 22.07 -2.37 -7.08
CA ASP A 100 23.23 -1.45 -7.13
C ASP A 100 24.55 -2.14 -6.75
N SER A 101 25.67 -1.43 -6.91
CA SER A 101 27.00 -1.96 -6.63
C SER A 101 27.23 -2.28 -5.15
N ALA A 102 26.42 -1.73 -4.24
CA ALA A 102 26.44 -2.03 -2.81
C ALA A 102 25.48 -3.19 -2.44
N GLY A 103 24.75 -3.71 -3.43
CA GLY A 103 23.80 -4.81 -3.24
C GLY A 103 22.39 -4.37 -2.86
N ASN A 104 22.08 -3.07 -2.82
CA ASN A 104 20.73 -2.60 -2.50
C ASN A 104 19.77 -2.78 -3.68
N LEU A 105 18.49 -3.03 -3.37
CA LEU A 105 17.44 -3.19 -4.36
C LEU A 105 16.73 -1.87 -4.65
N HIS A 106 16.49 -1.59 -5.93
CA HIS A 106 15.85 -0.36 -6.41
C HIS A 106 14.80 -0.70 -7.47
N GLN A 107 13.59 -0.15 -7.36
CA GLN A 107 12.59 -0.37 -8.41
C GLN A 107 13.01 0.28 -9.74
N LYS A 108 12.69 -0.36 -10.86
CA LYS A 108 13.10 0.05 -12.21
C LYS A 108 12.67 1.47 -12.59
N GLU A 109 11.49 1.88 -12.14
CA GLU A 109 10.93 3.21 -12.43
C GLU A 109 11.53 4.30 -11.54
N ASN A 110 12.19 3.91 -10.45
CA ASN A 110 12.79 4.85 -9.53
C ASN A 110 14.10 5.39 -10.11
N LYS A 111 14.22 6.71 -10.11
CA LYS A 111 15.51 7.39 -10.15
C LYS A 111 15.92 7.67 -8.72
N TRP A 112 17.17 7.40 -8.38
CA TRP A 112 17.69 7.69 -7.06
C TRP A 112 19.04 8.38 -7.16
N GLN A 113 19.48 8.92 -6.04
CA GLN A 113 20.75 9.60 -5.94
C GLN A 113 21.65 8.83 -4.97
N ASN A 114 22.94 8.77 -5.30
CA ASN A 114 23.95 8.12 -4.48
C ASN A 114 25.13 9.09 -4.29
N VAL A 115 25.84 8.98 -3.17
CA VAL A 115 27.04 9.76 -2.87
C VAL A 115 28.19 8.81 -2.58
N VAL A 116 29.29 8.98 -3.32
CA VAL A 116 30.55 8.27 -3.11
C VAL A 116 31.65 9.32 -3.07
N ASP A 117 32.44 9.34 -2.00
CA ASP A 117 33.55 10.29 -1.80
C ASP A 117 33.14 11.76 -2.07
N ASN A 118 32.04 12.20 -1.45
CA ASN A 118 31.43 13.53 -1.63
C ASN A 118 31.02 13.87 -3.07
N THR A 119 31.01 12.90 -3.98
CA THR A 119 30.56 13.07 -5.36
C THR A 119 29.15 12.53 -5.49
N CYS A 120 28.24 13.36 -6.02
CA CYS A 120 26.87 12.94 -6.29
C CYS A 120 26.77 12.15 -7.60
N TYR A 121 25.88 11.16 -7.61
CA TYR A 121 25.54 10.36 -8.77
C TYR A 121 24.02 10.28 -8.92
N ASP A 122 23.53 10.45 -10.15
CA ASP A 122 22.15 10.15 -10.51
C ASP A 122 22.07 8.74 -11.07
N CYS A 123 21.30 7.89 -10.42
CA CYS A 123 21.21 6.47 -10.69
C CYS A 123 19.83 6.10 -11.25
N LYS A 124 19.84 5.08 -12.13
CA LYS A 124 18.65 4.47 -12.70
C LYS A 124 18.91 3.01 -13.00
N CYS A 125 17.85 2.22 -13.16
CA CYS A 125 17.99 0.87 -13.64
C CYS A 125 18.32 0.81 -15.14
N GLY A 126 19.34 0.02 -15.47
CA GLY A 126 19.66 -0.39 -16.83
C GLY A 126 18.64 -1.39 -17.37
N LYS A 127 18.72 -1.65 -18.69
CA LYS A 127 17.90 -2.69 -19.33
C LYS A 127 18.29 -4.10 -18.86
N ASP A 128 19.53 -4.26 -18.43
CA ASP A 128 20.18 -5.48 -17.93
C ASP A 128 20.08 -5.64 -16.40
N MET A 129 19.08 -5.01 -15.76
CA MET A 129 18.86 -5.06 -14.30
C MET A 129 20.05 -4.64 -13.44
N THR A 130 20.99 -3.89 -14.01
CA THR A 130 22.13 -3.33 -13.30
C THR A 130 21.91 -1.84 -13.08
N ALA A 131 22.14 -1.35 -11.86
CA ALA A 131 22.11 0.08 -11.59
C ALA A 131 23.18 0.81 -12.41
N ARG A 132 22.77 1.87 -13.11
CA ARG A 132 23.68 2.75 -13.85
C ARG A 132 23.62 4.14 -13.24
N CYS A 133 24.71 4.50 -12.59
CA CYS A 133 24.90 5.78 -11.92
C CYS A 133 25.77 6.70 -12.78
N LYS A 134 25.28 7.91 -13.04
CA LYS A 134 26.01 8.95 -13.74
C LYS A 134 26.49 9.99 -12.74
N LYS A 135 27.80 10.26 -12.73
CA LYS A 135 28.38 11.34 -11.93
C LYS A 135 27.73 12.66 -12.30
N THR A 136 27.30 13.42 -11.29
CA THR A 136 26.75 14.76 -11.48
C THR A 136 27.84 15.80 -11.29
N LYS A 137 27.54 17.05 -11.66
CA LYS A 137 28.42 18.19 -11.39
C LYS A 137 28.40 18.61 -9.92
N GLN A 138 27.43 18.15 -9.14
CA GLN A 138 27.28 18.48 -7.74
C GLN A 138 28.30 17.70 -6.90
N LYS A 139 28.98 18.41 -6.01
CA LYS A 139 29.78 17.83 -4.94
C LYS A 139 29.11 18.16 -3.61
N CYS A 140 29.12 17.22 -2.69
CA CYS A 140 28.68 17.46 -1.33
C CYS A 140 29.77 18.18 -0.55
N GLU A 141 29.35 19.13 0.26
CA GLU A 141 30.22 19.76 1.23
C GLU A 141 30.36 18.82 2.44
N PRO A 142 31.58 18.45 2.85
CA PRO A 142 31.78 17.62 4.03
C PRO A 142 31.27 18.32 5.28
N CYS A 143 30.70 17.57 6.20
CA CYS A 143 30.28 18.13 7.48
C CYS A 143 31.47 18.61 8.31
N LYS A 144 31.28 19.74 9.01
CA LYS A 144 32.31 20.33 9.86
C LYS A 144 32.58 19.44 11.08
N ALA A 145 33.73 19.65 11.73
CA ALA A 145 34.06 18.96 12.97
C ALA A 145 32.93 19.16 14.01
N GLY A 146 32.46 18.06 14.60
CA GLY A 146 31.34 18.08 15.54
C GLY A 146 29.96 17.92 14.90
N GLN A 147 29.86 17.76 13.57
CA GLN A 147 28.61 17.44 12.89
C GLN A 147 28.55 15.98 12.43
N THR A 148 27.34 15.48 12.16
CA THR A 148 27.06 14.16 11.59
C THR A 148 26.24 14.31 10.32
N GLU A 149 26.54 13.46 9.34
CA GLU A 149 25.77 13.34 8.09
C GLU A 149 24.42 12.69 8.35
N VAL A 150 23.35 13.32 7.84
CA VAL A 150 21.99 12.78 7.86
C VAL A 150 21.47 12.70 6.43
N PHE A 151 21.21 11.48 5.96
CA PHE A 151 20.68 11.23 4.63
C PHE A 151 19.16 11.33 4.65
N PHE A 152 18.61 12.14 3.74
CA PHE A 152 17.16 12.29 3.58
C PHE A 152 16.71 11.64 2.29
N LYS A 153 15.53 11.01 2.31
CA LYS A 153 14.85 10.56 1.09
C LYS A 153 14.66 11.79 0.19
N ASN A 154 15.14 11.73 -1.05
CA ASN A 154 15.11 12.80 -2.07
C ASN A 154 16.17 13.91 -1.95
N ARG A 155 17.23 13.73 -1.16
CA ARG A 155 18.43 14.60 -1.26
C ARG A 155 19.63 13.79 -1.70
N SER A 156 20.40 14.34 -2.64
CA SER A 156 21.67 13.74 -3.06
C SER A 156 22.68 13.86 -1.92
N CYS A 157 22.90 15.07 -1.41
CA CYS A 157 23.85 15.29 -0.33
C CYS A 157 23.23 15.09 1.05
N PRO A 158 23.98 14.50 2.00
CA PRO A 158 23.58 14.48 3.39
C PRO A 158 23.45 15.91 3.91
N ALA A 159 22.53 16.14 4.83
CA ALA A 159 22.55 17.37 5.61
C ALA A 159 23.48 17.19 6.81
N CYS A 160 24.16 18.26 7.19
CA CYS A 160 24.94 18.27 8.42
C CYS A 160 24.04 18.63 9.59
N ARG A 161 23.94 17.72 10.55
CA ARG A 161 23.33 17.97 11.84
C ARG A 161 24.44 18.08 12.87
N GLU A 162 24.34 19.02 13.81
CA GLU A 162 25.24 18.99 14.96
C GLU A 162 25.13 17.62 15.64
N ARG A 163 26.29 16.98 15.86
CA ARG A 163 26.35 15.84 16.74
C ARG A 163 25.85 16.38 18.07
N LEU A 164 24.70 15.91 18.54
CA LEU A 164 24.26 16.17 19.90
C LEU A 164 25.30 15.51 20.82
N VAL A 165 26.39 16.22 21.05
CA VAL A 165 27.26 16.07 22.21
C VAL A 165 26.67 17.09 23.17
N PRO A 166 25.84 16.69 24.14
CA PRO A 166 25.18 17.66 24.99
C PRO A 166 26.23 18.31 25.90
N SER A 167 26.69 19.49 25.53
CA SER A 167 27.09 20.46 26.54
C SER A 167 25.81 21.16 26.99
N GLY A 168 25.05 20.47 27.85
CA GLY A 168 23.90 21.04 28.58
C GLY A 168 22.50 20.69 28.04
N HIS A 169 21.91 19.60 28.57
CA HIS A 169 20.48 19.17 28.54
C HIS A 169 20.04 18.35 27.30
N VAL A 170 19.21 17.29 27.37
CA VAL A 170 18.24 16.79 28.37
C VAL A 170 18.30 15.24 28.37
N ASP A 171 18.45 14.64 29.55
CA ASP A 171 18.47 13.20 29.87
C ASP A 171 19.60 12.28 29.32
N PRO A 172 20.20 11.45 30.19
CA PRO A 172 21.17 10.41 29.80
C PRO A 172 20.49 9.26 29.01
N PRO A 173 21.22 8.46 28.23
CA PRO A 173 20.67 7.28 27.57
C PRO A 173 19.98 6.35 28.58
N MET A 174 18.83 5.74 28.22
CA MET A 174 17.94 4.98 29.14
C MET A 174 18.63 3.95 30.07
N LYS A 175 19.82 3.46 29.71
CA LYS A 175 20.62 2.52 30.52
C LYS A 175 21.45 3.17 31.63
N PHE A 176 21.49 4.50 31.69
CA PHE A 176 22.26 5.29 32.63
C PHE A 176 21.33 6.27 33.34
N LYS A 177 21.47 6.38 34.65
CA LYS A 177 20.63 7.23 35.50
C LYS A 177 21.10 8.69 35.51
N SER A 178 22.33 8.95 35.08
CA SER A 178 22.91 10.28 35.01
C SER A 178 24.03 10.37 33.97
N TRP A 179 24.34 11.59 33.54
CA TRP A 179 25.52 11.85 32.70
C TRP A 179 26.84 11.49 33.39
N LYS A 180 26.88 11.55 34.73
CA LYS A 180 28.04 11.11 35.52
C LYS A 180 28.35 9.62 35.32
N GLU A 181 27.32 8.79 35.22
CA GLU A 181 27.44 7.35 34.98
C GLU A 181 27.93 7.05 33.55
N VAL A 182 27.48 7.85 32.58
CA VAL A 182 27.96 7.80 31.19
C VAL A 182 29.45 8.12 31.13
N ASP A 183 29.88 9.18 31.82
CA ASP A 183 31.27 9.62 31.85
C ASP A 183 32.19 8.58 32.51
N GLU A 184 31.75 7.95 33.60
CA GLU A 184 32.47 6.86 34.25
C GLU A 184 32.58 5.63 33.33
N TYR A 185 31.50 5.23 32.66
CA TYR A 185 31.52 4.15 31.68
C TYR A 185 32.50 4.42 30.53
N VAL A 186 32.52 5.64 29.98
CA VAL A 186 33.44 6.04 28.92
C VAL A 186 34.89 6.05 29.42
N LYS A 187 35.14 6.52 30.64
CA LYS A 187 36.48 6.48 31.27
C LYS A 187 36.97 5.05 31.47
N LEU A 188 36.12 4.14 31.95
CA LEU A 188 36.45 2.72 32.11
C LEU A 188 36.77 2.04 30.77
N LYS A 189 36.02 2.36 29.70
CA LYS A 189 36.30 1.84 28.35
C LYS A 189 37.55 2.44 27.71
N LYS A 190 37.89 3.69 28.01
CA LYS A 190 39.13 4.34 27.56
C LYS A 190 40.37 3.89 28.35
N GLY A 191 40.21 3.44 29.59
CA GLY A 191 41.28 2.83 30.41
C GLY A 191 41.70 1.42 29.98
N GLY A 192 40.94 0.78 29.07
CA GLY A 192 41.22 -0.56 28.54
C GLY A 192 42.23 -0.62 27.39
N LYS A 193 43.09 0.39 27.21
CA LYS A 193 44.22 0.36 26.27
C LYS A 193 45.53 0.68 26.99
N SER A 194 46.11 -0.32 27.65
CA SER A 194 47.56 -0.48 27.77
C SER A 194 47.90 -1.81 28.43
N LYS A 195 48.27 -2.78 27.60
CA LYS A 195 49.48 -3.63 27.75
C LYS A 195 49.46 -4.66 26.62
N ILE A 196 50.11 -4.33 25.51
CA ILE A 196 50.77 -5.32 24.66
C ILE A 196 52.25 -5.01 24.84
N SER A 197 52.87 -5.75 25.76
CA SER A 197 54.31 -5.97 25.79
C SER A 197 54.60 -7.15 24.87
N GLY A 198 55.41 -6.90 23.85
CA GLY A 198 56.00 -7.86 22.92
C GLY A 198 57.07 -7.14 22.15
#